data_AF-A0A7V4Y1R4-F1
#
_entry.id   AF-A0A7V4Y1R4-F1
#
_cell.length_a   1.000
_cell.length_b   1.000
_cell.length_c   1.000
_cell.angle_alpha   90.00
_cell.angle_beta   90.00
_cell.angle_gamma   90.00
#
_symmetry.space_group_name_H-M   'P 1'
#
loop_
_entity.id
_entity.type
_entity.pdbx_description
1 polymer ?
#
loop_
_entity_poly.entity_id
_entity_poly.type
_entity_poly.pdbx_seq_one_letter_code
_entity_poly.pdbx_strand_id
1 'polypeptide(L)'
;MKQERPVPPLRRRPLPPWLKVKLPGGGKYGQVRAVLRQYKLNTVCEDARCPNIAGCWAAGAATFMILGRICTRACRFCAVKSGIPVEYDV
;
A
#
# COMPACT_ATOMS: atom_id res chain seq x y z
N MET A 1 -6.03 -4.81 -28.31
CA MET A 1 -6.07 -3.33 -28.29
C MET A 1 -6.85 -2.87 -27.05
N LYS A 2 -6.17 -2.47 -25.97
CA LYS A 2 -6.85 -1.84 -24.82
C LYS A 2 -6.88 -0.34 -25.10
N GLN A 3 -8.03 0.18 -25.46
CA GLN A 3 -8.25 1.63 -25.54
C GLN A 3 -8.16 2.22 -24.13
N GLU A 4 -7.04 2.85 -23.81
CA GLU A 4 -6.93 3.73 -22.64
C GLU A 4 -7.79 4.97 -22.91
N ARG A 5 -8.98 4.99 -22.32
CA ARG A 5 -9.81 6.20 -22.32
C ARG A 5 -9.09 7.26 -21.47
N PRO A 6 -8.85 8.47 -21.98
CA PRO A 6 -8.21 9.52 -21.20
C PRO A 6 -9.11 9.87 -20.02
N VAL A 7 -8.60 9.65 -18.80
CA VAL A 7 -9.29 10.07 -17.58
C VAL A 7 -9.09 11.59 -17.47
N PRO A 8 -10.16 12.40 -17.47
CA PRO A 8 -10.02 13.84 -17.28
C PRO A 8 -9.26 14.10 -15.97
N PRO A 9 -8.38 15.11 -15.92
CA PRO A 9 -7.59 15.37 -14.72
C PRO A 9 -8.55 15.67 -13.57
N LEU A 10 -8.57 14.77 -12.58
CA LEU A 10 -9.30 15.00 -11.35
C LEU A 10 -8.75 16.28 -10.75
N ARG A 11 -9.57 17.33 -10.64
CA ARG A 11 -9.23 18.52 -9.85
C ARG A 11 -9.02 18.05 -8.41
N ARG A 12 -7.77 17.78 -8.05
CA ARG A 12 -7.41 17.34 -6.70
C ARG A 12 -7.65 18.51 -5.77
N ARG A 13 -8.81 18.52 -5.11
CA ARG A 13 -9.02 19.37 -3.95
C ARG A 13 -7.96 18.98 -2.92
N PRO A 14 -7.25 19.94 -2.32
CA PRO A 14 -6.31 19.65 -1.25
C PRO A 14 -7.01 18.83 -0.17
N LEU A 15 -6.32 17.82 0.37
CA LEU A 15 -6.84 17.12 1.54
C LEU A 15 -7.03 18.14 2.68
N PRO A 16 -8.16 18.09 3.41
CA PRO A 16 -8.34 18.90 4.60
C PRO A 16 -7.19 18.69 5.60
N PRO A 17 -6.79 19.72 6.37
CA PRO A 17 -5.68 19.60 7.31
C PRO A 17 -5.81 18.44 8.30
N TRP A 18 -7.04 18.16 8.78
CA TRP A 18 -7.33 17.09 9.74
C TRP A 18 -7.15 15.67 9.17
N LEU A 19 -7.11 15.51 7.84
CA LEU A 19 -6.89 14.21 7.20
C LEU A 19 -5.41 13.95 6.87
N LYS A 20 -4.54 14.96 7.06
CA LYS A 20 -3.11 14.83 6.78
C LYS A 20 -2.40 14.17 7.97
N VAL A 21 -1.70 13.09 7.69
CA VAL A 21 -0.85 12.40 8.67
C VAL A 21 0.60 12.84 8.53
N LYS A 22 1.31 12.94 9.66
CA LYS A 22 2.78 13.07 9.65
C LYS A 22 3.39 11.69 9.49
N LEU A 23 4.46 11.57 8.70
CA LEU A 23 5.24 10.34 8.62
C LEU A 23 6.26 10.32 9.76
N PRO A 24 6.09 9.48 10.81
CA PRO A 24 7.18 9.14 11.72
C PRO A 24 8.30 8.41 10.97
N GLY A 25 9.53 8.70 11.38
CA GLY A 25 10.72 7.95 11.02
C GLY A 25 11.43 7.46 12.29
N GLY A 26 12.07 6.30 12.21
CA GLY A 26 12.90 5.74 13.28
C GLY A 26 12.20 4.74 14.22
N GLY A 27 12.96 4.17 15.15
CA GLY A 27 12.47 3.22 16.15
C GLY A 27 11.84 1.95 15.56
N LYS A 28 10.73 1.50 16.16
CA LYS A 28 9.98 0.30 15.74
C LYS A 28 9.50 0.37 14.29
N TYR A 29 9.19 1.55 13.77
CA TYR A 29 8.85 1.72 12.35
C TYR A 29 9.98 1.21 11.45
N GLY A 30 11.22 1.60 11.77
CA GLY A 30 12.41 1.16 11.03
C GLY A 30 12.64 -0.35 11.15
N GLN A 31 12.41 -0.92 12.33
CA GLN A 31 12.55 -2.36 12.58
C GLN A 31 11.53 -3.19 11.78
N VAL A 32 10.25 -2.84 11.86
CA VAL A 32 9.19 -3.51 11.07
C VAL A 32 9.51 -3.40 9.58
N ARG A 33 9.87 -2.20 9.11
CA ARG A 33 10.25 -1.99 7.71
C ARG A 33 11.45 -2.84 7.30
N ALA A 34 12.48 -2.95 8.14
CA ALA A 34 13.66 -3.75 7.87
C ALA A 34 13.31 -5.24 7.74
N VAL A 35 12.52 -5.78 8.67
CA VAL A 35 12.06 -7.18 8.64
C VAL A 35 11.26 -7.46 7.37
N LEU A 36 10.28 -6.62 7.04
CA LEU A 36 9.46 -6.78 5.83
C LEU A 36 10.32 -6.81 4.55
N ARG A 37 11.35 -5.97 4.49
CA ARG A 37 12.27 -5.92 3.33
C ARG A 37 13.23 -7.11 3.31
N GLN A 38 13.77 -7.51 4.46
CA GLN A 38 14.67 -8.66 4.58
C GLN A 38 14.01 -9.94 4.07
N TYR A 39 12.75 -10.17 4.44
CA TYR A 39 12.00 -11.38 4.06
C TYR A 39 11.14 -11.20 2.80
N LYS A 40 11.27 -10.08 2.09
CA LYS A 40 10.50 -9.76 0.87
C LYS A 40 8.98 -9.93 1.04
N LEU A 41 8.46 -9.59 2.22
CA LEU A 41 7.05 -9.80 2.56
C LEU A 41 6.17 -8.69 2.02
N ASN A 42 5.03 -9.07 1.41
CA ASN A 42 4.02 -8.13 0.96
C ASN A 42 3.10 -7.73 2.13
N THR A 43 2.69 -6.46 2.16
CA THR A 43 1.75 -5.96 3.18
C THR A 43 0.70 -5.06 2.55
N VAL A 44 -0.53 -5.18 3.06
CA VAL A 44 -1.61 -4.27 2.65
C VAL A 44 -1.30 -2.83 3.09
N CYS A 45 -0.47 -2.65 4.12
CA CYS A 45 0.00 -1.36 4.59
C CYS A 45 0.65 -0.55 3.45
N GLU A 46 1.53 -1.19 2.67
CA GLU A 46 2.22 -0.57 1.53
C GLU A 46 1.37 -0.61 0.26
N ASP A 47 0.87 -1.78 -0.13
CA ASP A 47 0.23 -1.97 -1.44
C ASP A 47 -1.13 -1.28 -1.57
N ALA A 48 -1.86 -1.10 -0.45
CA ALA A 48 -3.10 -0.34 -0.43
C ALA A 48 -2.90 1.16 -0.10
N ARG A 49 -1.64 1.62 0.08
CA ARG A 49 -1.30 3.02 0.43
C ARG A 49 -1.99 3.47 1.73
N CYS A 50 -1.94 2.64 2.76
CA CYS A 50 -2.63 2.88 4.01
C CYS A 50 -2.09 4.16 4.71
N PRO A 51 -2.94 5.13 5.07
CA PRO A 51 -2.49 6.36 5.75
C PRO A 51 -1.98 6.08 7.17
N ASN A 52 -2.33 4.93 7.76
CA ASN A 52 -1.96 4.57 9.13
C ASN A 52 -0.64 3.78 9.22
N ILE A 53 0.03 3.50 8.10
CA ILE A 53 1.25 2.68 8.03
C ILE A 53 2.29 3.09 9.09
N ALA A 54 2.43 4.39 9.27
CA ALA A 54 3.44 4.97 10.13
C ALA A 54 3.14 4.73 11.63
N GLY A 55 1.87 4.86 12.03
CA GLY A 55 1.42 4.55 13.39
C GLY A 55 1.39 3.05 13.68
N CYS A 56 0.88 2.24 12.74
CA CYS A 56 0.85 0.79 12.88
C CYS A 56 2.25 0.20 13.06
N TRP A 57 3.21 0.58 12.20
CA TRP A 57 4.57 0.06 12.28
C TRP A 57 5.34 0.61 13.49
N ALA A 58 5.08 1.86 13.91
CA ALA A 58 5.61 2.39 15.16
C ALA A 58 5.09 1.62 16.40
N ALA A 59 3.87 1.06 16.32
CA ALA A 59 3.33 0.16 17.34
C ALA A 59 3.86 -1.28 17.22
N GLY A 60 4.65 -1.60 16.18
CA GLY A 60 5.15 -2.96 15.91
C GLY A 60 4.14 -3.88 15.22
N ALA A 61 3.12 -3.33 14.56
CA ALA A 61 2.05 -4.07 13.90
C ALA A 61 2.08 -3.91 12.38
N ALA A 62 1.89 -5.01 11.65
CA ALA A 62 1.73 -5.03 10.20
C ALA A 62 0.70 -6.08 9.79
N THR A 63 0.03 -5.86 8.65
CA THR A 63 -0.91 -6.83 8.06
C THR A 63 -0.34 -7.35 6.76
N PHE A 64 -0.04 -8.65 6.73
CA PHE A 64 0.59 -9.33 5.62
C PHE A 64 -0.41 -9.68 4.51
N MET A 65 0.10 -9.76 3.28
CA MET A 65 -0.59 -10.38 2.16
C MET A 65 0.18 -11.62 1.74
N ILE A 66 -0.51 -12.75 1.64
CA ILE A 66 0.11 -14.08 1.50
C ILE A 66 0.17 -14.60 0.05
N LEU A 67 -0.59 -14.02 -0.88
CA LEU A 67 -0.66 -14.45 -2.28
C LEU A 67 -0.13 -13.37 -3.23
N GLY A 68 0.88 -12.63 -2.79
CA GLY A 68 1.44 -11.55 -3.55
C GLY A 68 0.69 -10.23 -3.45
N ARG A 69 1.24 -9.28 -4.22
CA ARG A 69 0.80 -7.88 -4.27
C ARG A 69 -0.11 -7.55 -5.47
N ILE A 70 -0.44 -8.56 -6.29
CA ILE A 70 -1.29 -8.40 -7.47
C ILE A 70 -2.64 -9.04 -7.19
N CYS A 71 -3.71 -8.26 -7.26
CA CYS A 71 -5.07 -8.75 -7.13
C CYS A 71 -5.67 -9.03 -8.52
N THR A 72 -6.34 -10.17 -8.69
CA THR A 72 -7.07 -10.47 -9.94
C THR A 72 -8.38 -9.69 -10.06
N ARG A 73 -8.85 -9.08 -8.97
CA ARG A 73 -10.04 -8.21 -8.94
C ARG A 73 -9.65 -6.74 -9.15
N ALA A 74 -10.64 -5.93 -9.54
CA ALA A 74 -10.50 -4.49 -9.78
C ALA A 74 -11.54 -3.70 -8.97
N CYS A 75 -11.51 -3.84 -7.65
CA CYS A 75 -12.39 -3.09 -6.75
C CYS A 75 -12.15 -1.58 -6.90
N ARG A 76 -13.21 -0.80 -7.15
CA ARG A 76 -13.10 0.64 -7.48
C ARG A 76 -12.39 1.50 -6.41
N PHE A 77 -12.39 1.05 -5.16
CA PHE A 77 -11.78 1.76 -4.03
C PHE A 77 -10.37 1.28 -3.70
N CYS A 78 -9.96 0.10 -4.22
CA CYS A 78 -8.74 -0.55 -3.77
C CYS A 78 -7.53 -0.04 -4.56
N ALA A 79 -6.45 0.30 -3.85
CA ALA A 79 -5.21 0.78 -4.46
C ALA A 79 -4.21 -0.34 -4.79
N VAL A 80 -4.48 -1.58 -4.38
CA VAL A 80 -3.66 -2.75 -4.72
C VAL A 80 -3.63 -2.92 -6.24
N LYS A 81 -2.46 -3.26 -6.78
CA LYS A 81 -2.28 -3.42 -8.23
C LYS A 81 -3.20 -4.53 -8.76
N SER A 82 -4.09 -4.19 -9.68
CA SER A 82 -4.86 -5.19 -10.43
C SER A 82 -4.03 -5.78 -11.57
N GLY A 83 -4.13 -7.09 -11.78
CA GLY A 83 -3.44 -7.76 -12.87
C GLY A 83 -3.45 -9.27 -12.76
N ILE A 84 -2.64 -9.91 -13.59
CA ILE A 84 -2.34 -11.34 -13.52
C ILE A 84 -1.09 -11.49 -12.65
N PRO A 85 -1.15 -12.21 -11.51
CA PRO A 85 0.01 -12.44 -10.66
C PRO A 85 1.12 -13.21 -11.39
N VAL A 86 2.37 -12.94 -11.01
CA VAL A 86 3.55 -13.69 -11.46
C VAL A 86 3.93 -14.63 -10.31
N GLU A 87 3.41 -15.86 -10.37
CA GLU A 87 3.57 -16.88 -9.31
C GLU A 87 3.01 -16.48 -7.93
N TYR A 88 2.84 -17.46 -7.03
CA TYR A 88 2.63 -17.18 -5.60
C TYR A 88 3.98 -16.76 -5.01
N ASP A 89 4.01 -15.94 -3.96
CA ASP A 89 5.25 -15.38 -3.40
C ASP A 89 6.34 -16.44 -3.13
N VAL A 90 7.30 -16.58 -4.06
CA VAL A 90 8.62 -17.22 -3.93
C VAL A 90 9.73 -16.17 -4.02
#